data_AF-A0A7S2TRX5-F1
#
_entry.id   AF-A0A7S2TRX5-F1
#
_cell.length_a   1.000
_cell.length_b   1.000
_cell.length_c   1.000
_cell.angle_alpha   90.00
_cell.angle_beta   90.00
_cell.angle_gamma   90.00
#
_symmetry.space_group_name_H-M   'P 1'
#
loop_
_entity.id
_entity.type
_entity.pdbx_description
1 polymer ?
#
loop_
_entity_poly.entity_id
_entity_poly.type
_entity_poly.pdbx_seq_one_letter_code
_entity_poly.pdbx_strand_id
1 'polypeptide(L)'
;MIDTNILTPITAAAVTLSVCYVIIGVLERALAPVLKHLQVYQVARAQFRKPYVEDDTSIQPVYTNQLGNNLFQYAYARLRARYLGKQFLAGPLNQDVFHDDIARLASSQKQEKVSSPFEKASPFEHLETEKNYAKKTSSDSDVSDAQRRSFLSETPNAFGQDFKFYERDADTIREWMCPSVESHEKEASRAAALGVDRDDTIVFHLRFAGAVEGWFADPTYHELPMSYYTDVLRRHGHCKRAVLVHEPKSKVSAAEVARQLKLASPSVEIIMQCASRCEDFMVMYKSRHLALSVSTFAWWAGFLGDKTKTTVYYPKHAAMAFYNPRRLKCWYNKLMPMESIYCPIEYTTAPKSTRRADLSKVRSFTDLAQVSV
;
A
#
# COMPACT_ATOMS: atom_id res chain seq x y z
N MET A 1 8.88 -66.49 0.18
CA MET A 1 7.66 -66.09 -0.56
C MET A 1 7.34 -64.67 -0.14
N ILE A 2 7.48 -63.71 -1.04
CA ILE A 2 7.02 -62.33 -0.77
C ILE A 2 5.50 -62.38 -0.92
N ASP A 3 4.80 -61.95 0.13
CA ASP A 3 3.33 -61.98 0.19
C ASP A 3 2.76 -61.01 -0.85
N THR A 4 2.31 -61.56 -1.98
CA THR A 4 1.79 -60.81 -3.12
C THR A 4 0.53 -60.02 -2.79
N ASN A 5 -0.10 -60.27 -1.64
CA ASN A 5 -1.31 -59.58 -1.18
C ASN A 5 -1.06 -58.16 -0.63
N ILE A 6 0.20 -57.77 -0.37
CA ILE A 6 0.54 -56.42 0.14
C ILE A 6 0.78 -55.42 -1.01
N LEU A 7 1.13 -55.89 -2.21
CA LEU A 7 1.46 -55.04 -3.37
C LEU A 7 0.25 -54.41 -4.07
N THR A 8 -0.92 -55.04 -4.00
CA THR A 8 -2.19 -54.57 -4.62
C THR A 8 -2.78 -53.30 -4.00
N PRO A 9 -2.88 -53.15 -2.67
CA PRO A 9 -3.44 -51.92 -2.08
C PRO A 9 -2.51 -50.70 -2.27
N ILE A 10 -1.19 -50.90 -2.27
CA ILE A 10 -0.22 -49.81 -2.47
C ILE A 10 -0.30 -49.27 -3.91
N THR A 11 -0.45 -50.15 -4.89
CA THR A 11 -0.60 -49.75 -6.30
C THR A 11 -1.94 -49.04 -6.56
N ALA A 12 -3.04 -49.50 -5.95
CA ALA A 12 -4.34 -48.82 -6.05
C ALA A 12 -4.32 -47.40 -5.43
N ALA A 13 -3.65 -47.23 -4.28
CA ALA A 13 -3.50 -45.92 -3.64
C ALA A 13 -2.64 -44.97 -4.49
N ALA A 14 -1.54 -45.45 -5.06
CA ALA A 14 -0.67 -44.66 -5.94
C ALA A 14 -1.39 -44.23 -7.24
N VAL A 15 -2.19 -45.11 -7.84
CA VAL A 15 -3.00 -44.79 -9.03
C VAL A 15 -4.08 -43.76 -8.70
N THR A 16 -4.78 -43.92 -7.57
CA THR A 16 -5.82 -42.98 -7.13
C THR A 16 -5.22 -41.59 -6.88
N LEU A 17 -4.09 -41.51 -6.17
CA LEU A 17 -3.38 -40.24 -5.96
C LEU A 17 -2.97 -39.60 -7.29
N SER A 18 -2.42 -40.39 -8.22
CA SER A 18 -2.00 -39.90 -9.54
C SER A 18 -3.17 -39.35 -10.34
N VAL A 19 -4.32 -40.04 -10.34
CA VAL A 19 -5.55 -39.57 -11.00
C VAL A 19 -6.06 -38.28 -10.35
N CYS A 20 -6.06 -38.18 -9.02
CA CYS A 20 -6.41 -36.96 -8.31
C CYS A 20 -5.49 -35.79 -8.68
N TYR A 21 -4.17 -35.98 -8.74
CA TYR A 21 -3.23 -34.95 -9.16
C TYR A 21 -3.47 -34.47 -10.60
N VAL A 22 -3.76 -35.40 -11.52
CA VAL A 22 -4.08 -35.05 -12.91
C VAL A 22 -5.40 -34.27 -13.00
N ILE A 23 -6.44 -34.70 -12.28
CA ILE A 23 -7.74 -34.01 -12.24
C ILE A 23 -7.57 -32.61 -11.64
N ILE A 24 -6.86 -32.47 -10.54
CA ILE A 24 -6.56 -31.17 -9.91
C ILE A 24 -5.80 -30.27 -10.90
N GLY A 25 -4.75 -30.77 -11.54
CA GLY A 25 -3.97 -29.99 -12.51
C GLY A 25 -4.78 -29.57 -13.76
N VAL A 26 -5.69 -30.42 -14.23
CA VAL A 26 -6.59 -30.09 -15.35
C VAL A 26 -7.63 -29.05 -14.92
N LEU A 27 -8.25 -29.21 -13.74
CA LEU A 27 -9.20 -28.25 -13.18
C LEU A 27 -8.54 -26.90 -12.90
N GLU A 28 -7.33 -26.87 -12.35
CA GLU A 28 -6.54 -25.65 -12.16
C GLU A 28 -6.31 -24.90 -13.48
N ARG A 29 -5.88 -25.61 -14.52
CA ARG A 29 -5.66 -25.00 -15.84
C ARG A 29 -6.95 -24.53 -16.50
N ALA A 30 -8.05 -25.26 -16.35
CA ALA A 30 -9.34 -24.90 -16.90
C ALA A 30 -10.01 -23.73 -16.16
N LEU A 31 -9.85 -23.67 -14.83
CA LEU A 31 -10.43 -22.63 -13.98
C LEU A 31 -9.58 -21.37 -13.89
N ALA A 32 -8.25 -21.46 -14.08
CA ALA A 32 -7.36 -20.30 -14.00
C ALA A 32 -7.79 -19.13 -14.91
N PRO A 33 -8.20 -19.33 -16.19
CA PRO A 33 -8.75 -18.26 -17.00
C PRO A 33 -10.01 -17.65 -16.39
N VAL A 34 -10.96 -18.46 -15.90
CA VAL A 34 -12.23 -18.00 -15.34
C VAL A 34 -11.99 -17.18 -14.06
N LEU A 35 -11.17 -17.69 -13.15
CA LEU A 35 -10.77 -16.99 -11.93
C LEU A 35 -10.07 -15.67 -12.23
N LYS A 36 -9.21 -15.64 -13.25
CA LYS A 36 -8.56 -14.41 -13.72
C LYS A 36 -9.56 -13.38 -14.25
N HIS A 37 -10.61 -13.81 -14.96
CA HIS A 37 -11.67 -12.89 -15.41
C HIS A 37 -12.51 -12.39 -14.23
N LEU A 38 -12.80 -13.23 -13.23
CA LEU A 38 -13.46 -12.83 -11.99
C LEU A 38 -12.64 -11.79 -11.22
N GLN A 39 -11.32 -11.99 -11.07
CA GLN A 39 -10.42 -11.01 -10.46
C GLN A 39 -10.42 -9.69 -11.24
N VAL A 40 -10.29 -9.74 -12.57
CA VAL A 40 -10.36 -8.53 -13.43
C VAL A 40 -11.70 -7.82 -13.26
N TYR A 41 -12.80 -8.56 -13.20
CA TYR A 41 -14.13 -8.00 -12.96
C TYR A 41 -14.24 -7.37 -11.57
N GLN A 42 -13.70 -8.00 -10.53
CA GLN A 42 -13.69 -7.45 -9.17
C GLN A 42 -12.88 -6.16 -9.09
N VAL A 43 -11.68 -6.14 -9.68
CA VAL A 43 -10.85 -4.94 -9.79
C VAL A 43 -11.62 -3.87 -10.54
N ALA A 44 -12.12 -4.16 -11.75
CA ALA A 44 -12.91 -3.23 -12.57
C ALA A 44 -14.10 -2.67 -11.79
N ARG A 45 -14.89 -3.52 -11.13
CA ARG A 45 -16.03 -3.14 -10.30
C ARG A 45 -15.61 -2.22 -9.15
N ALA A 46 -14.49 -2.50 -8.48
CA ALA A 46 -13.95 -1.64 -7.44
C ALA A 46 -13.54 -0.26 -7.99
N GLN A 47 -13.07 -0.18 -9.25
CA GLN A 47 -12.75 1.11 -9.90
C GLN A 47 -13.99 1.96 -10.19
N PHE A 48 -15.12 1.33 -10.50
CA PHE A 48 -16.36 2.05 -10.85
C PHE A 48 -17.22 2.40 -9.65
N ARG A 49 -16.92 1.89 -8.46
CA ARG A 49 -17.61 2.30 -7.24
C ARG A 49 -17.12 3.67 -6.82
N LYS A 50 -18.04 4.61 -6.68
CA LYS A 50 -17.74 5.90 -6.06
C LYS A 50 -17.27 5.62 -4.63
N PRO A 51 -16.11 6.16 -4.21
CA PRO A 51 -15.61 6.00 -2.84
C PRO A 51 -16.37 6.88 -1.83
N TYR A 52 -17.56 7.36 -2.19
CA TYR A 52 -18.36 8.28 -1.43
C TYR A 52 -19.85 8.21 -1.81
N VAL A 53 -20.71 8.60 -0.87
CA VAL A 53 -22.10 8.97 -1.09
C VAL A 53 -22.19 10.49 -1.08
N GLU A 54 -23.01 11.05 -1.96
CA GLU A 54 -23.21 12.49 -2.09
C GLU A 54 -24.72 12.76 -2.10
N ASP A 55 -25.17 13.61 -1.18
CA ASP A 55 -26.51 14.19 -1.16
C ASP A 55 -26.44 15.70 -1.49
N ASP A 56 -27.54 16.44 -1.34
CA ASP A 56 -27.59 17.86 -1.71
C ASP A 56 -26.67 18.74 -0.87
N THR A 57 -26.43 18.39 0.40
CA THR A 57 -25.72 19.24 1.37
C THR A 57 -24.42 18.64 1.87
N SER A 58 -24.21 17.34 1.67
CA SER A 58 -23.17 16.56 2.32
C SER A 58 -22.51 15.53 1.41
N ILE A 59 -21.28 15.13 1.80
CA ILE A 59 -20.52 14.04 1.19
C ILE A 59 -19.97 13.16 2.30
N GLN A 60 -20.14 11.85 2.14
CA GLN A 60 -19.67 10.81 3.07
C GLN A 60 -18.75 9.83 2.36
N PRO A 61 -17.59 9.44 2.94
CA PRO A 61 -16.78 8.39 2.36
C PRO A 61 -17.47 7.02 2.50
N VAL A 62 -17.32 6.17 1.49
CA VAL A 62 -17.72 4.76 1.55
C VAL A 62 -16.46 3.95 1.80
N TYR A 63 -16.19 3.62 3.06
CA TYR A 63 -15.01 2.85 3.42
C TYR A 63 -15.10 1.42 2.91
N THR A 64 -14.00 0.92 2.36
CA THR A 64 -13.87 -0.45 1.90
C THR A 64 -12.47 -0.94 2.17
N ASN A 65 -12.36 -2.19 2.60
CA ASN A 65 -11.10 -2.91 2.78
C ASN A 65 -10.34 -2.42 4.02
N GLN A 66 -9.02 -2.46 3.93
CA GLN A 66 -8.10 -2.14 5.02
C GLN A 66 -7.80 -0.64 5.08
N LEU A 67 -7.17 -0.22 6.18
CA LEU A 67 -6.82 1.17 6.51
C LEU A 67 -6.26 1.99 5.33
N GLY A 68 -5.31 1.45 4.56
CA GLY A 68 -4.73 2.16 3.41
C GLY A 68 -5.76 2.62 2.38
N ASN A 69 -6.79 1.81 2.12
CA ASN A 69 -7.88 2.15 1.20
C ASN A 69 -8.86 3.14 1.83
N ASN A 70 -9.16 2.96 3.11
CA ASN A 70 -10.04 3.88 3.84
C ASN A 70 -9.45 5.31 3.89
N LEU A 71 -8.13 5.44 4.03
CA LEU A 71 -7.42 6.73 3.95
C LEU A 71 -7.60 7.40 2.57
N PHE A 72 -7.54 6.63 1.47
CA PHE A 72 -7.84 7.15 0.13
C PHE A 72 -9.27 7.64 -0.01
N GLN A 73 -10.22 6.88 0.51
CA GLN A 73 -11.64 7.20 0.42
C GLN A 73 -11.97 8.44 1.24
N TYR A 74 -11.40 8.54 2.43
CA TYR A 74 -11.48 9.73 3.29
C TYR A 74 -10.94 10.97 2.58
N ALA A 75 -9.66 10.93 2.15
CA ALA A 75 -9.02 12.07 1.51
C ALA A 75 -9.80 12.53 0.26
N TYR A 76 -10.21 11.58 -0.59
CA TYR A 76 -10.95 11.88 -1.80
C TYR A 76 -12.32 12.50 -1.49
N ALA A 77 -13.10 11.90 -0.58
CA ALA A 77 -14.43 12.40 -0.22
C ALA A 77 -14.34 13.78 0.45
N ARG A 78 -13.35 14.00 1.33
CA ARG A 78 -13.12 15.29 2.01
C ARG A 78 -12.74 16.39 1.04
N LEU A 79 -11.81 16.12 0.11
CA LEU A 79 -11.47 17.07 -0.96
C LEU A 79 -12.70 17.38 -1.81
N ARG A 80 -13.47 16.37 -2.20
CA ARG A 80 -14.68 16.59 -3.00
C ARG A 80 -15.70 17.47 -2.27
N ALA A 81 -15.88 17.27 -0.96
CA ALA A 81 -16.77 18.09 -0.15
C ALA A 81 -16.32 19.55 -0.15
N ARG A 82 -15.03 19.79 0.10
CA ARG A 82 -14.39 21.11 0.03
C ARG A 82 -14.60 21.75 -1.34
N TYR A 83 -14.27 21.05 -2.42
CA TYR A 83 -14.42 21.55 -3.79
C TYR A 83 -15.87 21.81 -4.19
N LEU A 84 -16.86 21.16 -3.58
CA LEU A 84 -18.28 21.42 -3.84
C LEU A 84 -18.90 22.42 -2.86
N GLY A 85 -18.19 22.81 -1.80
CA GLY A 85 -18.74 23.61 -0.71
C GLY A 85 -19.81 22.87 0.10
N LYS A 86 -19.73 21.52 0.13
CA LYS A 86 -20.65 20.64 0.87
C LYS A 86 -20.07 20.28 2.23
N GLN A 87 -20.93 19.90 3.16
CA GLN A 87 -20.52 19.34 4.45
C GLN A 87 -19.81 18.00 4.23
N PHE A 88 -18.68 17.81 4.89
CA PHE A 88 -18.03 16.51 4.95
C PHE A 88 -18.47 15.77 6.23
N LEU A 89 -18.94 14.54 6.07
CA LEU A 89 -19.39 13.68 7.16
C LEU A 89 -18.61 12.38 7.08
N ALA A 90 -17.95 11.98 8.15
CA ALA A 90 -17.14 10.76 8.16
C ALA A 90 -17.30 10.00 9.46
N GLY A 91 -17.47 8.68 9.32
CA GLY A 91 -17.29 7.75 10.43
C GLY A 91 -15.81 7.53 10.75
N PRO A 92 -15.51 6.83 11.85
CA PRO A 92 -14.14 6.50 12.24
C PRO A 92 -13.45 5.66 11.15
N LEU A 93 -12.18 5.96 10.85
CA LEU A 93 -11.37 5.23 9.86
C LEU A 93 -11.04 3.77 10.22
N ASN A 94 -11.49 3.33 11.39
CA ASN A 94 -10.94 2.19 12.11
C ASN A 94 -11.78 0.92 12.04
N GLN A 95 -12.71 0.83 11.09
CA GLN A 95 -13.50 -0.37 10.94
C GLN A 95 -12.93 -1.15 9.77
N ASP A 96 -12.28 -2.27 10.09
CA ASP A 96 -12.14 -3.38 9.15
C ASP A 96 -13.59 -3.79 8.79
N VAL A 97 -14.15 -3.18 7.72
CA VAL A 97 -15.52 -3.40 7.22
C VAL A 97 -15.73 -4.85 6.74
N PHE A 98 -14.71 -5.71 6.85
CA PHE A 98 -14.71 -7.08 6.31
C PHE A 98 -14.95 -8.19 7.31
N HIS A 99 -15.40 -7.89 8.53
CA HIS A 99 -15.76 -8.93 9.47
C HIS A 99 -17.14 -8.75 10.11
N ASP A 100 -18.19 -8.89 9.29
CA ASP A 100 -19.44 -9.51 9.78
C ASP A 100 -19.15 -10.86 10.47
N ASP A 101 -18.03 -11.52 10.12
CA ASP A 101 -17.51 -12.70 10.82
C ASP A 101 -17.02 -12.41 12.24
N ILE A 102 -16.54 -11.20 12.57
CA ILE A 102 -16.20 -10.83 13.95
C ILE A 102 -17.46 -10.50 14.73
N ALA A 103 -18.49 -9.92 14.12
CA ALA A 103 -19.80 -9.80 14.77
C ALA A 103 -20.41 -11.19 15.07
N ARG A 104 -20.24 -12.18 14.18
CA ARG A 104 -20.62 -13.58 14.43
C ARG A 104 -19.73 -14.28 15.45
N LEU A 105 -18.42 -14.08 15.43
CA LEU A 105 -17.49 -14.59 16.46
C LEU A 105 -17.74 -13.95 17.84
N ALA A 106 -18.08 -12.66 17.87
CA ALA A 106 -18.45 -11.93 19.09
C ALA A 106 -19.80 -12.35 19.66
N SER A 107 -20.71 -12.89 18.83
CA SER A 107 -21.93 -13.54 19.33
C SER A 107 -21.69 -14.94 19.92
N SER A 108 -20.51 -15.53 19.66
CA SER A 108 -20.13 -16.90 20.05
C SER A 108 -19.19 -16.95 21.26
N GLN A 109 -18.48 -15.85 21.58
CA GLN A 109 -17.63 -15.75 22.76
C GLN A 109 -18.34 -14.87 23.79
N LYS A 110 -18.58 -15.42 24.99
CA LYS A 110 -19.07 -14.67 26.16
C LYS A 110 -18.34 -13.34 26.24
N GLN A 111 -19.11 -12.25 26.37
CA GLN A 111 -18.67 -10.86 26.50
C GLN A 111 -17.66 -10.67 27.64
N GLU A 112 -16.41 -11.08 27.46
CA GLU A 112 -15.33 -10.27 27.97
C GLU A 112 -15.26 -9.04 27.07
N LYS A 113 -15.23 -7.89 27.73
CA LYS A 113 -15.14 -6.56 27.15
C LYS A 113 -13.75 -6.40 26.53
N VAL A 114 -13.42 -7.21 25.54
CA VAL A 114 -12.24 -7.07 24.72
C VAL A 114 -12.53 -5.88 23.82
N SER A 115 -12.21 -4.68 24.32
CA SER A 115 -12.04 -3.50 23.47
C SER A 115 -11.27 -3.97 22.25
N SER A 116 -11.82 -3.74 21.05
CA SER A 116 -11.16 -4.15 19.81
C SER A 116 -9.68 -3.74 19.94
N PRO A 117 -8.70 -4.63 19.74
CA PRO A 117 -7.29 -4.26 19.83
C PRO A 117 -6.93 -3.13 18.87
N PHE A 118 -7.84 -2.79 17.96
CA PHE A 118 -7.75 -1.69 17.02
C PHE A 118 -8.42 -0.40 17.48
N GLU A 119 -9.35 -0.40 18.45
CA GLU A 119 -10.07 0.80 18.92
C GLU A 119 -9.12 1.91 19.43
N LYS A 120 -7.90 1.53 19.85
CA LYS A 120 -6.79 2.40 20.27
C LYS A 120 -5.60 2.44 19.29
N ALA A 121 -5.70 1.84 18.10
CA ALA A 121 -4.55 1.54 17.24
C ALA A 121 -4.63 2.15 15.84
N SER A 122 -5.50 3.13 15.61
CA SER A 122 -5.42 3.91 14.37
C SER A 122 -4.59 5.17 14.65
N PRO A 123 -3.51 5.45 13.90
CA PRO A 123 -2.69 6.64 14.11
C PRO A 123 -3.46 7.97 13.95
N PHE A 124 -4.72 7.90 13.51
CA PHE A 124 -5.53 9.02 13.07
C PHE A 124 -6.71 9.31 14.01
N GLU A 125 -6.51 9.20 15.32
CA GLU A 125 -7.55 9.41 16.35
C GLU A 125 -8.17 10.82 16.34
N HIS A 126 -7.46 11.81 15.82
CA HIS A 126 -7.89 13.20 15.70
C HIS A 126 -8.74 13.46 14.45
N LEU A 127 -8.96 12.47 13.58
CA LEU A 127 -9.80 12.67 12.41
C LEU A 127 -11.21 13.02 12.85
N GLU A 128 -11.65 14.18 12.37
CA GLU A 128 -12.90 14.80 12.79
C GLU A 128 -14.08 13.84 12.63
N THR A 129 -14.77 13.59 13.76
CA THR A 129 -16.10 12.98 13.76
C THR A 129 -17.15 14.03 13.38
N GLU A 130 -18.33 13.59 12.93
CA GLU A 130 -19.42 14.42 12.39
C GLU A 130 -19.69 15.75 13.13
N LYS A 131 -19.43 15.83 14.44
CA LYS A 131 -19.71 17.00 15.28
C LYS A 131 -18.80 18.20 15.03
N ASN A 132 -17.59 18.02 14.49
CA ASN A 132 -16.60 19.09 14.42
C ASN A 132 -16.65 19.92 13.11
N TYR A 133 -17.29 19.41 12.05
CA TYR A 133 -17.24 20.03 10.72
C TYR A 133 -18.37 21.05 10.44
N ALA A 134 -19.39 21.17 11.31
CA ALA A 134 -20.50 22.09 11.08
C ALA A 134 -20.10 23.58 11.10
N LYS A 135 -18.88 23.92 11.55
CA LYS A 135 -18.32 25.26 11.40
C LYS A 135 -17.59 25.36 10.07
N LYS A 136 -18.20 26.07 9.10
CA LYS A 136 -17.51 26.60 7.90
C LYS A 136 -16.20 27.27 8.33
N THR A 137 -15.06 26.62 8.14
CA THR A 137 -13.77 27.28 8.24
C THR A 137 -13.62 28.19 7.02
N SER A 138 -13.46 29.50 7.28
CA SER A 138 -13.33 30.54 6.24
C SER A 138 -12.13 30.33 5.30
N SER A 139 -11.17 29.50 5.69
CA SER A 139 -9.96 29.13 4.95
C SER A 139 -10.17 28.19 3.75
N ASP A 140 -11.37 27.64 3.54
CA ASP A 140 -11.65 26.76 2.39
C ASP A 140 -12.00 27.51 1.09
N SER A 141 -12.05 28.85 1.13
CA SER A 141 -12.55 29.69 0.02
C SER A 141 -11.54 30.03 -1.08
N ASP A 142 -10.26 29.66 -0.94
CA ASP A 142 -9.17 30.09 -1.85
C ASP A 142 -8.94 29.18 -3.08
N VAL A 143 -9.83 28.23 -3.36
CA VAL A 143 -9.67 27.34 -4.50
C VAL A 143 -10.12 28.01 -5.81
N SER A 144 -9.24 28.04 -6.82
CA SER A 144 -9.62 28.54 -8.15
C SER A 144 -10.66 27.64 -8.85
N ASP A 145 -11.56 28.23 -9.64
CA ASP A 145 -12.56 27.51 -10.43
C ASP A 145 -11.93 26.48 -11.41
N ALA A 146 -10.72 26.75 -11.89
CA ALA A 146 -9.98 25.82 -12.74
C ALA A 146 -9.55 24.56 -11.97
N GLN A 147 -9.02 24.71 -10.75
CA GLN A 147 -8.66 23.58 -9.89
C GLN A 147 -9.89 22.76 -9.52
N ARG A 148 -10.96 23.45 -9.10
CA ARG A 148 -12.25 22.85 -8.78
C ARG A 148 -12.77 22.00 -9.94
N ARG A 149 -12.82 22.56 -11.16
CA ARG A 149 -13.28 21.82 -12.36
C ARG A 149 -12.38 20.65 -12.71
N SER A 150 -11.05 20.82 -12.62
CA SER A 150 -10.08 19.73 -12.85
C SER A 150 -10.39 18.55 -11.94
N PHE A 151 -10.38 18.76 -10.62
CA PHE A 151 -10.59 17.70 -9.63
C PHE A 151 -11.95 17.04 -9.78
N LEU A 152 -13.03 17.83 -9.88
CA LEU A 152 -14.39 17.29 -9.95
C LEU A 152 -14.69 16.51 -11.24
N SER A 153 -13.95 16.81 -12.33
CA SER A 153 -14.03 16.07 -13.59
C SER A 153 -13.25 14.76 -13.59
N GLU A 154 -12.32 14.61 -12.65
CA GLU A 154 -11.51 13.41 -12.52
C GLU A 154 -12.32 12.31 -11.81
N THR A 155 -12.36 11.13 -12.43
CA THR A 155 -12.88 9.96 -11.75
C THR A 155 -11.87 9.50 -10.69
N PRO A 156 -12.30 9.11 -9.48
CA PRO A 156 -11.40 8.58 -8.48
C PRO A 156 -10.64 7.42 -9.10
N ASN A 157 -9.31 7.53 -9.17
CA ASN A 157 -8.48 6.62 -9.96
C ASN A 157 -8.27 5.27 -9.25
N ALA A 158 -9.33 4.61 -8.76
CA ALA A 158 -9.29 3.26 -8.21
C ALA A 158 -8.20 3.01 -7.15
N PHE A 159 -8.06 3.89 -6.16
CA PHE A 159 -6.95 3.85 -5.19
C PHE A 159 -5.56 4.05 -5.81
N GLY A 160 -5.52 4.65 -6.99
CA GLY A 160 -4.33 4.96 -7.73
C GLY A 160 -3.43 5.83 -6.87
N GLN A 161 -2.27 5.27 -6.55
CA GLN A 161 -1.16 5.87 -5.81
C GLN A 161 -0.46 6.97 -6.63
N ASP A 162 -1.20 7.73 -7.45
CA ASP A 162 -0.66 8.81 -8.25
C ASP A 162 -0.56 10.08 -7.40
N PHE A 163 0.67 10.40 -7.02
CA PHE A 163 1.00 11.61 -6.28
C PHE A 163 0.44 12.88 -6.94
N LYS A 164 0.37 12.94 -8.27
CA LYS A 164 -0.10 14.13 -9.00
C LYS A 164 -1.54 14.52 -8.67
N PHE A 165 -2.36 13.53 -8.31
CA PHE A 165 -3.75 13.76 -7.93
C PHE A 165 -3.84 14.55 -6.61
N TYR A 166 -2.94 14.25 -5.68
CA TYR A 166 -2.95 14.83 -4.32
C TYR A 166 -1.91 15.95 -4.12
N GLU A 167 -0.97 16.14 -5.05
CA GLU A 167 0.14 17.11 -4.90
C GLU A 167 -0.36 18.53 -4.61
N ARG A 168 -1.47 18.94 -5.24
CA ARG A 168 -2.02 20.30 -5.09
C ARG A 168 -2.57 20.58 -3.70
N ASP A 169 -3.15 19.56 -3.08
CA ASP A 169 -3.79 19.64 -1.77
C ASP A 169 -2.94 18.95 -0.69
N ALA A 170 -1.66 18.66 -0.96
CA ALA A 170 -0.85 17.78 -0.13
C ALA A 170 -0.69 18.30 1.31
N ASP A 171 -0.47 19.60 1.48
CA ASP A 171 -0.31 20.19 2.83
C ASP A 171 -1.63 20.16 3.60
N THR A 172 -2.76 20.43 2.93
CA THR A 172 -4.10 20.31 3.52
C THR A 172 -4.42 18.86 3.90
N ILE A 173 -4.13 17.89 3.04
CA ILE A 173 -4.33 16.47 3.35
C ILE A 173 -3.45 16.04 4.52
N ARG A 174 -2.20 16.51 4.57
CA ARG A 174 -1.30 16.24 5.71
C ARG A 174 -1.82 16.86 6.98
N GLU A 175 -2.33 18.08 6.96
CA GLU A 175 -2.95 18.70 8.12
C GLU A 175 -4.12 17.84 8.64
N TRP A 176 -4.95 17.32 7.74
CA TRP A 176 -6.09 16.48 8.11
C TRP A 176 -5.67 15.12 8.65
N MET A 177 -4.66 14.49 8.06
CA MET A 177 -4.36 13.08 8.25
C MET A 177 -2.97 12.84 8.84
N CYS A 178 -2.32 13.85 9.43
CA CYS A 178 -1.03 13.66 10.09
C CYS A 178 -1.22 12.79 11.33
N PRO A 179 -0.57 11.62 11.45
CA PRO A 179 -0.64 10.81 12.66
C PRO A 179 -0.43 11.62 13.94
N SER A 180 -1.27 11.39 14.95
CA SER A 180 -1.07 12.02 16.26
C SER A 180 0.15 11.42 16.95
N VAL A 181 1.31 12.06 16.81
CA VAL A 181 2.54 11.58 17.47
C VAL A 181 2.38 11.58 18.99
N GLU A 182 1.62 12.51 19.54
CA GLU A 182 1.33 12.57 20.99
C GLU A 182 0.48 11.37 21.44
N SER A 183 -0.56 11.02 20.69
CA SER A 183 -1.38 9.82 21.00
C SER A 183 -0.62 8.51 20.78
N HIS A 184 0.43 8.52 19.96
CA HIS A 184 1.21 7.34 19.54
C HIS A 184 2.69 7.48 19.90
N GLU A 185 2.99 8.11 21.06
CA GLU A 185 4.36 8.42 21.50
C GLU A 185 5.21 7.16 21.63
N LYS A 186 4.60 6.06 22.07
CA LYS A 186 5.27 4.76 22.23
C LYS A 186 5.72 4.19 20.88
N GLU A 187 4.84 4.18 19.90
CA GLU A 187 5.12 3.72 18.54
C GLU A 187 6.14 4.64 17.86
N ALA A 188 6.03 5.95 18.06
CA ALA A 188 7.00 6.93 17.57
C ALA A 188 8.39 6.72 18.19
N SER A 189 8.45 6.46 19.50
CA SER A 189 9.71 6.19 20.22
C SER A 189 10.36 4.88 19.75
N ARG A 190 9.55 3.85 19.46
CA ARG A 190 10.04 2.60 18.86
C ARG A 190 10.61 2.83 17.46
N ALA A 191 9.91 3.60 16.63
CA ALA A 191 10.41 3.98 15.30
C ALA A 191 11.75 4.74 15.40
N ALA A 192 11.87 5.68 16.33
CA ALA A 192 13.11 6.42 16.59
C ALA A 192 14.25 5.50 17.07
N ALA A 193 13.95 4.51 17.92
CA ALA A 193 14.94 3.55 18.40
C ALA A 193 15.52 2.66 17.27
N LEU A 194 14.75 2.42 16.21
CA LEU A 194 15.24 1.76 14.99
C LEU A 194 16.16 2.66 14.14
N GLY A 195 16.19 3.97 14.43
CA GLY A 195 16.99 4.97 13.72
C GLY A 195 16.51 5.22 12.30
N VAL A 196 15.20 5.14 12.06
CA VAL A 196 14.59 5.31 10.72
C VAL A 196 14.69 6.74 10.20
N ASP A 197 14.92 7.71 11.07
CA ASP A 197 15.10 9.13 10.79
C ASP A 197 16.54 9.49 10.33
N ARG A 198 17.47 8.53 10.41
CA ARG A 198 18.87 8.71 10.02
C ARG A 198 19.04 8.69 8.50
N ASP A 199 20.03 9.44 8.02
CA ASP A 199 20.42 9.44 6.60
C ASP A 199 20.98 8.10 6.12
N ASP A 200 21.56 7.29 7.00
CA ASP A 200 22.15 5.99 6.65
C ASP A 200 21.20 4.80 6.84
N THR A 201 19.91 5.07 7.09
CA THR A 201 18.86 4.05 7.28
C THR A 201 17.82 4.14 6.17
N ILE A 202 17.50 2.99 5.57
CA ILE A 202 16.36 2.86 4.68
C ILE A 202 15.32 1.91 5.25
N VAL A 203 14.05 2.29 5.12
CA VAL A 203 12.92 1.42 5.47
C VAL A 203 12.38 0.81 4.18
N PHE A 204 12.29 -0.52 4.11
CA PHE A 204 11.61 -1.25 3.05
C PHE A 204 10.27 -1.76 3.55
N HIS A 205 9.19 -1.42 2.86
CA HIS A 205 7.91 -2.08 3.06
C HIS A 205 7.79 -3.28 2.12
N LEU A 206 7.61 -4.47 2.68
CA LEU A 206 7.49 -5.72 1.95
C LEU A 206 6.02 -6.18 1.95
N ARG A 207 5.47 -6.44 0.76
CA ARG A 207 4.12 -7.00 0.61
C ARG A 207 4.17 -8.26 -0.21
N PHE A 208 3.54 -9.32 0.31
CA PHE A 208 3.53 -10.64 -0.30
C PHE A 208 2.08 -11.09 -0.51
N ALA A 209 1.46 -10.61 -1.59
CA ALA A 209 0.04 -10.83 -1.87
C ALA A 209 -0.34 -12.33 -1.92
N GLY A 210 0.50 -13.15 -2.56
CA GLY A 210 0.25 -14.59 -2.68
C GLY A 210 0.32 -15.36 -1.36
N ALA A 211 1.10 -14.88 -0.38
CA ALA A 211 1.25 -15.54 0.92
C ALA A 211 0.09 -15.23 1.89
N VAL A 212 -0.64 -14.14 1.66
CA VAL A 212 -1.62 -13.60 2.63
C VAL A 212 -3.05 -13.67 2.11
N GLU A 213 -3.27 -13.41 0.82
CA GLU A 213 -4.60 -13.25 0.22
C GLU A 213 -5.02 -14.47 -0.63
N GLY A 214 -4.12 -15.44 -0.82
CA GLY A 214 -4.39 -16.70 -1.52
C GLY A 214 -4.81 -16.50 -2.97
N TRP A 215 -5.71 -17.36 -3.47
CA TRP A 215 -6.18 -17.33 -4.86
C TRP A 215 -7.01 -16.09 -5.23
N PHE A 216 -7.46 -15.32 -4.24
CA PHE A 216 -8.24 -14.10 -4.45
C PHE A 216 -7.41 -12.82 -4.24
N ALA A 217 -6.09 -12.95 -4.11
CA ALA A 217 -5.19 -11.81 -4.06
C ALA A 217 -5.47 -10.86 -5.23
N ASP A 218 -5.62 -9.56 -4.94
CA ASP A 218 -5.74 -8.57 -6.00
C ASP A 218 -4.45 -8.66 -6.83
N PRO A 219 -4.54 -8.96 -8.14
CA PRO A 219 -3.37 -9.27 -8.92
C PRO A 219 -2.47 -8.02 -9.07
N THR A 220 -2.98 -6.81 -8.79
CA THR A 220 -2.16 -5.60 -8.74
C THR A 220 -1.19 -5.59 -7.56
N TYR A 221 -1.48 -6.31 -6.48
CA TYR A 221 -0.53 -6.58 -5.41
C TYR A 221 0.32 -7.79 -5.79
N HIS A 222 1.60 -7.55 -5.99
CA HIS A 222 2.59 -8.60 -6.25
C HIS A 222 3.84 -8.29 -5.44
N GLU A 223 4.58 -9.36 -5.16
CA GLU A 223 5.93 -9.22 -4.62
C GLU A 223 6.82 -8.53 -5.66
N LEU A 224 7.58 -7.53 -5.21
CA LEU A 224 8.56 -6.87 -6.08
C LEU A 224 9.79 -7.76 -6.24
N PRO A 225 10.42 -7.77 -7.44
CA PRO A 225 11.62 -8.56 -7.66
C PRO A 225 12.78 -8.06 -6.80
N MET A 226 13.70 -8.96 -6.45
CA MET A 226 14.90 -8.61 -5.67
C MET A 226 15.76 -7.50 -6.30
N SER A 227 15.73 -7.36 -7.62
CA SER A 227 16.40 -6.27 -8.34
C SER A 227 15.92 -4.89 -7.90
N TYR A 228 14.63 -4.73 -7.57
CA TYR A 228 14.10 -3.45 -7.07
C TYR A 228 14.79 -3.04 -5.77
N TYR A 229 14.85 -3.95 -4.79
CA TYR A 229 15.41 -3.65 -3.48
C TYR A 229 16.93 -3.42 -3.55
N THR A 230 17.65 -4.20 -4.35
CA THR A 230 19.10 -4.03 -4.53
C THR A 230 19.43 -2.74 -5.30
N ASP A 231 18.61 -2.34 -6.27
CA ASP A 231 18.76 -1.06 -6.98
C ASP A 231 18.51 0.14 -6.05
N VAL A 232 17.51 0.05 -5.18
CA VAL A 232 17.27 1.07 -4.15
C VAL A 232 18.46 1.21 -3.22
N LEU A 233 19.02 0.10 -2.70
CA LEU A 233 20.23 0.14 -1.88
C LEU A 233 21.40 0.81 -2.61
N ARG A 234 21.61 0.44 -3.88
CA ARG A 234 22.69 1.00 -4.72
C ARG A 234 22.52 2.51 -4.92
N ARG A 235 21.30 2.98 -5.21
CA ARG A 235 21.01 4.41 -5.41
C ARG A 235 21.14 5.22 -4.14
N HIS A 236 20.74 4.65 -3.01
CA HIS A 236 20.94 5.30 -1.73
C HIS A 236 22.43 5.47 -1.42
N GLY A 237 23.27 4.47 -1.72
CA GLY A 237 24.74 4.62 -1.83
C GLY A 237 25.51 4.73 -0.51
N HIS A 238 24.86 5.07 0.61
CA HIS A 238 25.46 5.18 1.95
C HIS A 238 24.67 4.43 3.02
N CYS A 239 23.87 3.45 2.61
CA CYS A 239 23.06 2.63 3.49
C CYS A 239 23.94 1.84 4.48
N LYS A 240 23.76 2.06 5.78
CA LYS A 240 24.33 1.21 6.84
C LYS A 240 23.29 0.30 7.47
N ARG A 241 22.02 0.66 7.38
CA ARG A 241 20.90 -0.07 7.99
C ARG A 241 19.70 -0.16 7.04
N ALA A 242 19.11 -1.35 6.97
CA ALA A 242 17.84 -1.58 6.28
C ALA A 242 16.83 -2.17 7.26
N VAL A 243 15.71 -1.48 7.45
CA VAL A 243 14.57 -1.96 8.26
C VAL A 243 13.52 -2.54 7.33
N LEU A 244 13.24 -3.84 7.46
CA LEU A 244 12.28 -4.56 6.64
C LEU A 244 10.94 -4.66 7.36
N VAL A 245 9.99 -3.80 7.01
CA VAL A 245 8.62 -3.81 7.52
C VAL A 245 7.81 -4.84 6.74
N HIS A 246 7.26 -5.83 7.43
CA HIS A 246 6.48 -6.90 6.80
C HIS A 246 5.34 -7.40 7.70
N GLU A 247 4.37 -8.07 7.10
CA GLU A 247 3.26 -8.68 7.84
C GLU A 247 3.69 -9.99 8.54
N PRO A 248 3.07 -10.37 9.67
CA PRO A 248 3.40 -11.60 10.41
C PRO A 248 3.35 -12.88 9.55
N LYS A 249 2.37 -12.96 8.66
CA LYS A 249 2.19 -14.11 7.75
C LYS A 249 3.29 -14.25 6.70
N SER A 250 4.06 -13.20 6.46
CA SER A 250 5.09 -13.16 5.43
C SER A 250 6.51 -13.32 5.98
N LYS A 251 6.67 -13.73 7.24
CA LYS A 251 7.98 -13.83 7.91
C LYS A 251 9.01 -14.65 7.13
N VAL A 252 8.60 -15.77 6.52
CA VAL A 252 9.50 -16.63 5.74
C VAL A 252 10.00 -15.92 4.48
N SER A 253 9.09 -15.34 3.69
CA SER A 253 9.45 -14.59 2.47
C SER A 253 10.29 -13.35 2.81
N ALA A 254 9.95 -12.64 3.90
CA ALA A 254 10.72 -11.49 4.36
C ALA A 254 12.14 -11.87 4.80
N ALA A 255 12.31 -13.04 5.45
CA ALA A 255 13.63 -13.56 5.80
C ALA A 255 14.48 -13.93 4.57
N GLU A 256 13.85 -14.39 3.49
CA GLU A 256 14.54 -14.64 2.22
C GLU A 256 15.00 -13.32 1.57
N VAL A 257 14.14 -12.30 1.53
CA VAL A 257 14.54 -10.95 1.10
C VAL A 257 15.71 -10.43 1.94
N ALA A 258 15.65 -10.58 3.27
CA ALA A 258 16.72 -10.18 4.18
C ALA A 258 18.05 -10.87 3.85
N ARG A 259 18.01 -12.19 3.63
CA ARG A 259 19.19 -13.00 3.27
C ARG A 259 19.81 -12.51 1.95
N GLN A 260 18.98 -12.27 0.94
CA GLN A 260 19.43 -11.81 -0.38
C GLN A 260 20.02 -10.39 -0.32
N LEU A 261 19.42 -9.47 0.44
CA LEU A 261 19.98 -8.13 0.67
C LEU A 261 21.32 -8.19 1.40
N LYS A 262 21.45 -9.07 2.40
CA LYS A 262 22.70 -9.27 3.13
C LYS A 262 23.81 -9.82 2.23
N LEU A 263 23.49 -10.70 1.28
CA LEU A 263 24.44 -11.17 0.28
C LEU A 263 24.86 -10.05 -0.68
N ALA A 264 23.91 -9.23 -1.15
CA ALA A 264 24.18 -8.12 -2.05
C ALA A 264 24.93 -6.95 -1.37
N SER A 265 24.79 -6.80 -0.05
CA SER A 265 25.41 -5.72 0.73
C SER A 265 25.80 -6.20 2.14
N PRO A 266 26.92 -6.93 2.29
CA PRO A 266 27.31 -7.56 3.55
C PRO A 266 27.50 -6.60 4.73
N SER A 267 27.85 -5.35 4.46
CA SER A 267 28.03 -4.31 5.48
C SER A 267 26.73 -3.74 6.05
N VAL A 268 25.58 -3.97 5.39
CA VAL A 268 24.29 -3.41 5.83
C VAL A 268 23.74 -4.24 6.99
N GLU A 269 23.38 -3.58 8.09
CA GLU A 269 22.60 -4.13 9.19
C GLU A 269 21.16 -4.34 8.71
N ILE A 270 20.64 -5.58 8.79
CA ILE A 270 19.25 -5.88 8.44
C ILE A 270 18.44 -6.04 9.71
N ILE A 271 17.39 -5.24 9.86
CA ILE A 271 16.46 -5.31 11.00
C ILE A 271 15.10 -5.75 10.48
N MET A 272 14.58 -6.84 11.03
CA MET A 272 13.23 -7.31 10.72
C MET A 272 12.23 -6.59 11.61
N GLN A 273 11.29 -5.85 11.02
CA GLN A 273 10.21 -5.17 11.72
C GLN A 273 8.88 -5.83 11.34
N CYS A 274 8.19 -6.32 12.35
CA CYS A 274 6.90 -6.98 12.21
C CYS A 274 6.11 -6.76 13.51
N ALA A 275 5.30 -5.72 13.55
CA ALA A 275 4.55 -5.34 14.75
C ALA A 275 3.07 -5.15 14.45
N SER A 276 2.42 -4.24 15.18
CA SER A 276 1.04 -3.83 14.88
C SER A 276 1.02 -2.94 13.65
N ARG A 277 -0.14 -2.85 12.97
CA ARG A 277 -0.32 -1.92 11.85
C ARG A 277 0.03 -0.48 12.25
N CYS A 278 -0.32 -0.04 13.46
CA CYS A 278 0.01 1.30 13.92
C CYS A 278 1.53 1.50 13.99
N GLU A 279 2.23 0.57 14.64
CA GLU A 279 3.68 0.64 14.81
C GLU A 279 4.40 0.60 13.46
N ASP A 280 4.02 -0.32 12.58
CA ASP A 280 4.59 -0.44 11.24
C ASP A 280 4.30 0.81 10.39
N PHE A 281 3.11 1.41 10.52
CA PHE A 281 2.81 2.70 9.90
C PHE A 281 3.72 3.80 10.43
N MET A 282 3.93 3.87 11.75
CA MET A 282 4.78 4.89 12.38
C MET A 282 6.24 4.75 11.97
N VAL A 283 6.76 3.52 11.86
CA VAL A 283 8.11 3.23 11.33
C VAL A 283 8.26 3.79 9.92
N MET A 284 7.30 3.52 9.02
CA MET A 284 7.33 4.05 7.65
C MET A 284 7.08 5.56 7.59
N TYR A 285 6.17 6.08 8.40
CA TYR A 285 5.81 7.49 8.46
C TYR A 285 6.99 8.36 8.90
N LYS A 286 7.71 7.95 9.95
CA LYS A 286 8.88 8.63 10.51
C LYS A 286 10.17 8.39 9.73
N SER A 287 10.20 7.42 8.83
CA SER A 287 11.41 7.14 8.05
C SER A 287 11.85 8.32 7.17
N ARG A 288 13.16 8.56 7.12
CA ARG A 288 13.76 9.56 6.24
C ARG A 288 13.86 9.09 4.79
N HIS A 289 14.18 7.80 4.62
CA HIS A 289 14.23 7.10 3.34
C HIS A 289 13.30 5.89 3.36
N LEU A 290 12.34 5.85 2.45
CA LEU A 290 11.31 4.82 2.39
C LEU A 290 11.24 4.20 1.01
N ALA A 291 11.36 2.88 0.93
CA ALA A 291 11.14 2.09 -0.27
C ALA A 291 9.84 1.31 -0.15
N LEU A 292 8.89 1.67 -1.00
CA LEU A 292 7.53 1.15 -0.97
C LEU A 292 7.41 -0.12 -1.82
N SER A 293 6.59 -1.07 -1.39
CA SER A 293 5.96 -2.02 -2.31
C SER A 293 4.67 -1.45 -2.89
N VAL A 294 3.99 -2.19 -3.78
CA VAL A 294 2.66 -1.80 -4.25
C VAL A 294 1.67 -1.94 -3.07
N SER A 295 1.46 -0.86 -2.33
CA SER A 295 0.66 -0.87 -1.10
C SER A 295 0.08 0.51 -0.82
N THR A 296 -1.26 0.58 -0.74
CA THR A 296 -1.95 1.84 -0.41
C THR A 296 -1.61 2.31 1.00
N PHE A 297 -1.42 1.36 1.91
CA PHE A 297 -0.98 1.61 3.28
C PHE A 297 0.42 2.25 3.35
N ALA A 298 1.39 1.65 2.68
CA ALA A 298 2.76 2.16 2.65
C ALA A 298 2.85 3.49 1.89
N TRP A 299 2.06 3.64 0.82
CA TRP A 299 1.96 4.90 0.08
C TRP A 299 1.50 6.05 0.97
N TRP A 300 0.48 5.86 1.81
CA TRP A 300 0.03 6.89 2.75
C TRP A 300 1.12 7.24 3.77
N ALA A 301 1.86 6.26 4.29
CA ALA A 301 2.99 6.54 5.16
C ALA A 301 4.07 7.37 4.43
N GLY A 302 4.35 7.06 3.17
CA GLY A 302 5.23 7.84 2.29
C GLY A 302 4.74 9.27 2.04
N PHE A 303 3.47 9.43 1.68
CA PHE A 303 2.84 10.69 1.32
C PHE A 303 2.69 11.66 2.50
N LEU A 304 2.20 11.14 3.62
CA LEU A 304 1.96 11.89 4.85
C LEU A 304 3.23 12.15 5.64
N GLY A 305 4.26 11.34 5.40
CA GLY A 305 5.53 11.35 6.12
C GLY A 305 6.05 12.74 6.45
N ASP A 306 6.75 12.81 7.57
CA ASP A 306 7.24 14.04 8.19
C ASP A 306 7.86 15.01 7.16
N LYS A 307 7.80 16.32 7.41
CA LYS A 307 8.32 17.36 6.49
C LYS A 307 9.82 17.16 6.18
N THR A 308 10.52 16.39 7.00
CA THR A 308 11.93 15.99 6.89
C THR A 308 12.16 14.75 6.03
N LYS A 309 11.10 14.05 5.60
CA LYS A 309 11.20 12.87 4.73
C LYS A 309 11.88 13.25 3.42
N THR A 310 13.06 12.67 3.23
CA THR A 310 13.99 13.09 2.20
C THR A 310 13.70 12.36 0.89
N THR A 311 13.45 11.04 0.96
CA THR A 311 13.30 10.24 -0.25
C THR A 311 12.26 9.14 -0.07
N VAL A 312 11.30 9.07 -0.99
CA VAL A 312 10.46 7.90 -1.19
C VAL A 312 10.80 7.27 -2.52
N TYR A 313 11.19 5.99 -2.50
CA TYR A 313 11.35 5.13 -3.67
C TYR A 313 10.04 4.37 -3.87
N TYR A 314 9.39 4.60 -5.01
CA TYR A 314 8.20 3.82 -5.38
C TYR A 314 8.46 2.98 -6.63
N PRO A 315 7.84 1.79 -6.74
CA PRO A 315 8.05 0.90 -7.87
C PRO A 315 7.35 1.48 -9.10
N LYS A 316 8.12 2.07 -10.03
CA LYS A 316 7.58 2.41 -11.35
C LYS A 316 7.80 1.25 -12.29
N HIS A 317 6.71 0.76 -12.84
CA HIS A 317 6.79 -0.26 -13.87
C HIS A 317 7.19 0.37 -15.22
N ALA A 318 8.29 -0.07 -15.84
CA ALA A 318 8.81 0.51 -17.10
C ALA A 318 7.77 0.50 -18.24
N ALA A 319 7.05 -0.61 -18.43
CA ALA A 319 5.99 -0.74 -19.46
C ALA A 319 4.70 0.09 -19.19
N MET A 320 4.53 0.68 -18.00
CA MET A 320 3.33 1.48 -17.71
C MET A 320 3.32 2.85 -18.39
N ALA A 321 4.46 3.37 -18.87
CA ALA A 321 4.50 4.69 -19.49
C ALA A 321 3.81 4.72 -20.88
N PHE A 322 3.77 3.60 -21.60
CA PHE A 322 3.29 3.53 -22.98
C PHE A 322 1.79 3.41 -23.20
N TYR A 323 0.99 3.47 -22.13
CA TYR A 323 -0.46 3.62 -22.27
C TYR A 323 -0.95 4.55 -21.17
N ASN A 324 -1.52 5.67 -21.56
CA ASN A 324 -2.34 6.52 -20.71
C ASN A 324 -3.44 7.09 -21.64
N PRO A 325 -4.36 8.03 -21.30
CA PRO A 325 -4.62 8.84 -20.11
C PRO A 325 -5.28 8.41 -18.79
N ARG A 326 -6.40 7.69 -18.91
CA ARG A 326 -7.56 7.97 -18.01
C ARG A 326 -8.49 6.80 -17.66
N ARG A 327 -8.46 5.61 -18.29
CA ARG A 327 -9.58 4.64 -18.09
C ARG A 327 -9.35 3.11 -18.14
N LEU A 328 -8.16 2.54 -18.36
CA LEU A 328 -8.13 1.10 -18.71
C LEU A 328 -6.92 0.26 -18.27
N LYS A 329 -6.11 0.72 -17.31
CA LYS A 329 -4.78 0.14 -17.10
C LYS A 329 -4.55 -0.69 -15.85
N CYS A 330 -5.63 -1.26 -15.32
CA CYS A 330 -5.59 -2.41 -14.42
C CYS A 330 -5.64 -3.76 -15.17
N TRP A 331 -5.43 -3.78 -16.49
CA TRP A 331 -5.21 -4.97 -17.32
C TRP A 331 -3.86 -5.68 -17.08
N TYR A 332 -3.20 -5.35 -15.97
CA TYR A 332 -1.74 -5.34 -15.86
C TYR A 332 -1.09 -6.73 -15.70
N ASN A 333 -1.87 -7.76 -15.40
CA ASN A 333 -1.34 -9.12 -15.15
C ASN A 333 -1.65 -10.14 -16.25
N LYS A 334 -2.16 -9.72 -17.41
CA LYS A 334 -2.27 -10.61 -18.59
C LYS A 334 -1.05 -10.55 -19.53
N LEU A 335 -0.11 -9.62 -19.35
CA LEU A 335 0.93 -9.34 -20.36
C LEU A 335 2.35 -9.11 -19.83
N MET A 336 2.67 -9.43 -18.58
CA MET A 336 4.08 -9.38 -18.16
C MET A 336 4.81 -10.68 -18.52
N PRO A 337 5.70 -10.69 -19.55
CA PRO A 337 6.76 -11.68 -19.63
C PRO A 337 7.61 -11.60 -18.34
N MET A 338 8.42 -12.61 -18.07
CA MET A 338 9.17 -12.83 -16.82
C MET A 338 10.20 -11.73 -16.43
N GLU A 339 10.13 -10.54 -17.00
CA GLU A 339 11.09 -9.45 -16.88
C GLU A 339 10.38 -8.12 -16.57
N SER A 340 9.68 -8.04 -15.44
CA SER A 340 9.16 -6.77 -14.94
C SER A 340 10.32 -5.91 -14.40
N ILE A 341 10.75 -4.91 -15.17
CA ILE A 341 11.73 -3.90 -14.71
C ILE A 341 10.99 -2.84 -13.88
N TYR A 342 11.16 -2.91 -12.56
CA TYR A 342 10.73 -1.85 -11.65
C TYR A 342 11.90 -0.91 -11.41
N CYS A 343 11.75 0.35 -11.83
CA CYS A 343 12.71 1.39 -11.48
C CYS A 343 12.18 2.15 -10.27
N PRO A 344 12.96 2.32 -9.20
CA PRO A 344 12.57 3.23 -8.15
C PRO A 344 12.53 4.66 -8.71
N ILE A 345 11.42 5.36 -8.51
CA ILE A 345 11.36 6.81 -8.71
C ILE A 345 11.41 7.47 -7.34
N GLU A 346 12.22 8.52 -7.27
CA GLU A 346 12.37 9.36 -6.09
C GLU A 346 11.37 10.52 -6.12
N TYR A 347 10.67 10.73 -5.02
CA TYR A 347 10.07 12.03 -4.73
C TYR A 347 10.40 12.44 -3.30
N THR A 348 10.54 13.75 -3.10
CA THR A 348 10.68 14.37 -1.78
C THR A 348 9.34 14.97 -1.40
N THR A 349 8.90 14.78 -0.17
CA THR A 349 7.69 15.41 0.36
C THR A 349 7.93 16.86 0.81
N ALA A 350 9.20 17.28 0.90
CA ALA A 350 9.59 18.62 1.30
C ALA A 350 9.03 19.69 0.33
N PRO A 351 8.41 20.77 0.85
CA PRO A 351 7.80 21.82 0.04
C PRO A 351 8.81 22.45 -0.93
N LYS A 352 8.35 22.84 -2.13
CA LYS A 352 9.21 23.39 -3.20
C LYS A 352 10.02 24.62 -2.77
N SER A 353 9.57 25.36 -1.74
CA SER A 353 10.26 26.54 -1.22
C SER A 353 11.66 26.25 -0.65
N THR A 354 11.92 25.03 -0.16
CA THR A 354 13.24 24.62 0.33
C THR A 354 14.16 24.07 -0.77
N ARG A 355 13.66 23.86 -2.00
CA ARG A 355 14.41 23.24 -3.12
C ARG A 355 15.25 24.21 -3.97
N ARG A 356 15.29 25.51 -3.65
CA ARG A 356 15.93 26.49 -4.54
C ARG A 356 17.46 26.41 -4.61
N ALA A 357 18.10 25.45 -3.94
CA ALA A 357 19.55 25.36 -3.86
C ALA A 357 20.24 24.20 -4.63
N ASP A 358 19.55 23.12 -5.05
CA ASP A 358 20.30 21.91 -5.52
C ASP A 358 19.71 21.13 -6.70
N LEU A 359 18.75 21.71 -7.44
CA LEU A 359 18.19 21.05 -8.64
C LEU A 359 19.12 21.04 -9.86
N SER A 360 20.29 21.70 -9.81
CA SER A 360 21.30 21.64 -10.88
C SER A 360 22.02 20.27 -10.97
N LYS A 361 21.79 19.35 -10.03
CA LYS A 361 22.45 18.02 -10.00
C LYS A 361 21.56 16.84 -10.40
N VAL A 362 20.27 17.05 -10.68
CA VAL A 362 19.41 15.97 -11.18
C VAL A 362 19.72 15.77 -12.67
N ARG A 363 20.64 14.84 -12.97
CA ARG A 363 20.95 14.42 -14.35
C ARG A 363 19.66 13.96 -15.04
N SER A 364 19.43 14.47 -16.26
CA SER A 364 18.27 14.10 -17.08
C SER A 364 18.28 12.62 -17.42
N PHE A 365 17.10 12.02 -17.40
CA PHE A 365 16.81 10.59 -17.63
C PHE A 365 17.29 10.06 -18.99
N THR A 366 17.68 10.94 -19.92
CA THR A 366 18.20 10.60 -21.25
C THR A 366 19.59 9.98 -21.22
N ASP A 367 20.38 10.20 -20.17
CA ASP A 367 21.80 9.78 -20.16
C ASP A 367 22.01 8.31 -19.74
N LEU A 368 20.98 7.65 -19.20
CA LEU A 368 21.05 6.24 -18.77
C LEU A 368 20.66 5.24 -19.85
N ALA A 369 20.17 5.70 -21.01
CA ALA A 369 19.78 4.83 -22.12
C ALA A 369 20.94 4.53 -23.11
N GLN A 370 22.15 5.06 -22.89
CA GLN A 370 23.28 4.90 -23.81
C GLN A 370 24.43 4.02 -23.30
N VAL A 371 24.28 3.32 -22.17
CA VAL A 371 25.32 2.41 -21.65
C VAL A 371 24.78 0.99 -21.52
N SER A 372 24.46 0.36 -22.65
CA SER A 372 24.60 -1.09 -22.88
C SER A 372 24.24 -1.43 -24.34
N VAL A 373 25.27 -1.56 -25.19
CA VAL A 373 25.33 -2.54 -26.29
C VAL A 373 26.59 -3.35 -26.06
#